data_AF-A0A914DZG6-F1
#
_entry.id   AF-A0A914DZG6-F1
#
_cell.length_a   1.000
_cell.length_b   1.000
_cell.length_c   1.000
_cell.angle_alpha   90.00
_cell.angle_beta   90.00
_cell.angle_gamma   90.00
#
_symmetry.space_group_name_H-M   'P 1'
#
loop_
_entity.id
_entity.type
_entity.pdbx_description
1 polymer ?
#
loop_
_entity_poly.entity_id
_entity_poly.type
_entity_poly.pdbx_seq_one_letter_code
_entity_poly.pdbx_strand_id
1 'polypeptide(L)'
;MAPKEDDLKSCVYKFYSGHQESGMQFTAKHFMDEGVSKSTIYDILKRYEDNLPAERQSGSGRIAKIFTPKKFEQLKKDFDQKDGISQRQAAKKYGCGQQMITHMHM
;
A
#
# COMPACT_ATOMS: atom_id res chain seq x y z
N MET A 1 4.45 11.50 -23.19
CA MET A 1 4.66 11.01 -21.81
C MET A 1 3.30 10.94 -21.16
N ALA A 2 2.80 9.74 -20.83
CA ALA A 2 1.55 9.62 -20.08
C ALA A 2 1.76 10.21 -18.67
N PRO A 3 0.84 11.05 -18.16
CA PRO A 3 0.88 11.46 -16.77
C PRO A 3 0.83 10.20 -15.91
N LYS A 4 1.67 10.11 -14.87
CA LYS A 4 1.65 8.98 -13.93
C LYS A 4 0.24 8.94 -13.34
N GLU A 5 -0.35 7.78 -13.11
CA GLU A 5 -1.77 7.65 -12.70
C GLU A 5 -2.20 8.57 -11.53
N ASP A 6 -1.26 8.92 -10.63
CA ASP A 6 -1.48 9.85 -9.52
C ASP A 6 -1.63 11.33 -9.97
N ASP A 7 -0.99 11.71 -11.08
CA ASP A 7 -1.10 13.06 -11.67
C ASP A 7 -2.51 13.30 -12.23
N LEU A 8 -3.10 12.30 -12.92
CA LEU A 8 -4.44 12.42 -13.50
C LEU A 8 -5.51 12.60 -12.43
N LYS A 9 -5.47 11.81 -11.35
CA LYS A 9 -6.42 11.93 -10.23
C LYS A 9 -6.35 13.31 -9.58
N SER A 10 -5.12 13.81 -9.36
CA SER A 10 -4.91 15.14 -8.79
C SER A 10 -5.49 16.23 -9.70
N CYS A 11 -5.30 16.13 -11.02
CA CYS A 11 -5.86 17.05 -12.00
C CYS A 11 -7.40 17.03 -11.99
N VAL A 12 -8.02 15.83 -12.02
CA VAL A 12 -9.48 15.69 -11.97
C VAL A 12 -10.05 16.28 -10.67
N TYR A 13 -9.39 16.06 -9.53
CA TYR A 13 -9.83 16.59 -8.23
C TYR A 13 -9.80 18.12 -8.21
N LYS A 14 -8.70 18.72 -8.66
CA LYS A 14 -8.56 20.19 -8.75
C LYS A 14 -9.57 20.80 -9.71
N PHE A 15 -9.78 20.17 -10.87
CA PHE A 15 -10.73 20.64 -11.86
C PHE A 15 -12.17 20.58 -11.35
N TYR A 16 -12.57 19.45 -10.75
CA TYR A 16 -13.91 19.27 -10.19
C TYR A 16 -14.18 20.19 -9.00
N SER A 17 -13.20 20.37 -8.12
CA SER A 17 -13.26 21.33 -7.00
C SER A 17 -13.54 22.76 -7.47
N GLY A 18 -12.96 23.18 -8.60
CA GLY A 18 -13.18 24.53 -9.16
C GLY A 18 -14.50 24.69 -9.93
N HIS A 19 -15.17 23.58 -10.29
CA HIS A 19 -16.36 23.58 -11.15
C HIS A 19 -17.51 22.75 -10.56
N GLN A 20 -17.63 22.68 -9.23
CA GLN A 20 -18.67 21.87 -8.56
C GLN A 20 -20.08 22.21 -9.02
N GLU A 21 -20.37 23.49 -9.31
CA GLU A 21 -21.68 23.94 -9.79
C GLU A 21 -22.06 23.37 -11.16
N SER A 22 -21.07 23.03 -12.00
CA SER A 22 -21.30 22.45 -13.33
C SER A 22 -21.49 20.92 -13.30
N GLY A 23 -21.23 20.30 -12.15
CA GLY A 23 -21.43 18.87 -11.90
C GLY A 23 -20.45 17.93 -12.61
N MET A 24 -20.63 16.63 -12.36
CA MET A 24 -19.72 15.59 -12.84
C MET A 24 -19.67 15.45 -14.37
N GLN A 25 -20.80 15.67 -15.05
CA GLN A 25 -20.90 15.49 -16.50
C GLN A 25 -19.99 16.47 -17.25
N PHE A 26 -19.88 17.70 -16.75
CA PHE A 26 -18.99 18.72 -17.29
C PHE A 26 -17.52 18.29 -17.21
N THR A 27 -17.11 17.82 -16.03
CA THR A 27 -15.76 17.32 -15.80
C THR A 27 -15.46 16.07 -16.63
N ALA A 28 -16.41 15.14 -16.70
CA ALA A 28 -16.28 13.93 -17.52
C ALA A 28 -16.09 14.27 -19.00
N LYS A 29 -16.84 15.25 -19.54
CA LYS A 29 -16.69 15.67 -20.92
C LYS A 29 -15.29 16.24 -21.21
N HIS A 30 -14.81 17.13 -20.35
CA HIS A 30 -13.48 17.74 -20.50
C HIS A 30 -12.36 16.69 -20.59
N PHE A 31 -12.32 15.74 -19.65
CA PHE A 31 -11.28 14.70 -19.64
C PHE A 31 -11.51 13.60 -20.68
N MET A 32 -12.75 13.38 -21.13
CA MET A 32 -13.03 12.51 -22.28
C MET A 32 -12.44 13.09 -23.57
N ASP A 33 -12.55 14.40 -23.77
CA ASP A 33 -11.95 15.10 -24.92
C ASP A 33 -10.41 15.02 -24.88
N GLU A 34 -9.81 14.90 -23.69
CA GLU A 34 -8.38 14.62 -23.49
C GLU A 34 -7.99 13.15 -23.67
N GLY A 35 -8.94 12.26 -23.98
CA GLY A 35 -8.72 10.84 -24.25
C GLY A 35 -8.75 9.93 -23.02
N VAL A 36 -9.20 10.42 -21.87
CA VAL A 36 -9.39 9.60 -20.66
C VAL A 36 -10.70 8.84 -20.75
N SER A 37 -10.68 7.55 -20.38
CA SER A 37 -11.89 6.73 -20.43
C SER A 37 -12.97 7.24 -19.46
N LYS A 38 -14.23 7.21 -19.90
CA LYS A 38 -15.38 7.62 -19.09
C LYS A 38 -15.43 6.89 -17.75
N SER A 39 -15.22 5.57 -17.74
CA SER A 39 -15.22 4.77 -16.52
C SER A 39 -14.17 5.25 -15.52
N THR A 40 -12.94 5.50 -15.99
CA THR A 40 -11.86 6.02 -15.14
C THR A 40 -12.24 7.35 -14.50
N ILE A 41 -12.84 8.28 -15.25
CA ILE A 41 -13.21 9.60 -14.71
C ILE A 41 -14.28 9.46 -13.64
N TYR A 42 -15.33 8.68 -13.88
CA TYR A 42 -16.39 8.48 -12.90
C TYR A 42 -15.92 7.73 -11.65
N ASP A 43 -15.02 6.74 -11.79
CA ASP A 43 -14.41 6.06 -10.65
C ASP A 43 -13.60 7.05 -9.78
N ILE A 44 -12.90 8.00 -10.40
CA ILE A 44 -12.15 9.05 -9.71
C ILE A 44 -13.10 10.02 -9.01
N LEU A 45 -14.14 10.50 -9.69
CA LEU A 45 -15.14 11.43 -9.13
C LEU A 45 -15.91 10.79 -7.98
N LYS A 46 -16.28 9.52 -8.08
CA LYS A 46 -16.92 8.78 -6.99
C LYS A 46 -16.01 8.71 -5.75
N ARG A 47 -14.72 8.44 -5.94
CA ARG A 47 -13.74 8.50 -4.83
C ARG A 47 -13.64 9.88 -4.19
N TYR A 48 -13.79 10.95 -4.97
CA TYR A 48 -13.80 12.32 -4.45
C TYR A 48 -15.03 12.55 -3.55
N GLU A 49 -16.23 12.11 -3.98
CA GLU A 49 -17.44 12.17 -3.16
C GLU A 49 -17.34 11.35 -1.87
N ASP A 50 -16.67 10.19 -1.94
CA ASP A 50 -16.36 9.35 -0.79
C ASP A 50 -15.28 9.96 0.14
N ASN A 51 -14.81 11.19 -0.13
CA ASN A 51 -13.75 11.90 0.59
C ASN A 51 -12.44 11.10 0.68
N LEU A 52 -12.16 10.27 -0.32
CA LEU A 52 -10.93 9.49 -0.38
C LEU A 52 -9.80 10.33 -1.00
N PRO A 53 -8.55 10.19 -0.52
CA PRO A 53 -7.43 10.90 -1.11
C PRO A 53 -7.17 10.44 -2.55
N ALA A 54 -6.74 11.38 -3.39
CA ALA A 54 -6.27 11.11 -4.75
C ALA A 54 -5.01 10.22 -4.75
N GLU A 55 -4.20 10.34 -3.70
CA GLU A 55 -2.97 9.59 -3.52
C GLU A 55 -3.23 8.09 -3.38
N ARG A 56 -2.34 7.30 -3.97
CA ARG A 56 -2.32 5.86 -3.76
C ARG A 56 -2.03 5.56 -2.29
N GLN A 57 -2.85 4.69 -1.68
CA GLN A 57 -2.53 4.14 -0.36
C GLN A 57 -1.21 3.36 -0.44
N SER A 58 -0.18 3.91 0.22
CA SER A 58 1.10 3.24 0.40
C SER A 58 0.89 1.96 1.22
N GLY A 59 1.32 0.81 0.69
CA GLY A 59 1.23 -0.47 1.41
C GLY A 59 0.08 -1.40 1.02
N SER A 60 -0.66 -1.14 -0.07
CA SER A 60 -1.68 -2.08 -0.59
C SER A 60 -1.12 -3.43 -1.10
N GLY A 61 0.20 -3.61 -1.08
CA GLY A 61 0.85 -4.87 -1.42
C GLY A 61 0.87 -5.85 -0.25
N ARG A 62 1.02 -7.14 -0.54
CA ARG A 62 1.26 -8.16 0.48
C ARG A 62 2.54 -7.82 1.24
N ILE A 63 2.43 -7.45 2.51
CA ILE A 63 3.60 -7.31 3.39
C ILE A 63 4.34 -8.65 3.36
N ALA A 64 5.58 -8.64 2.86
CA ALA A 64 6.45 -9.80 2.89
C ALA A 64 6.83 -10.09 4.36
N LYS A 65 5.92 -10.70 5.12
CA LYS A 65 6.18 -11.18 6.48
C LYS A 65 7.06 -12.42 6.38
N ILE A 66 8.36 -12.23 6.17
CA ILE A 66 9.37 -13.30 6.27
C ILE A 66 9.24 -13.98 7.64
N PHE A 67 8.85 -13.21 8.66
CA PHE A 67 8.45 -13.69 9.98
C PHE A 67 6.98 -13.41 10.26
N THR A 68 6.18 -14.46 10.42
CA THR A 68 4.81 -14.33 10.94
C THR A 68 4.85 -14.20 12.47
N PRO A 69 3.85 -13.55 13.10
CA PRO A 69 3.77 -13.44 14.56
C PRO A 69 3.86 -14.80 15.27
N LYS A 70 3.25 -15.84 14.69
CA LYS A 70 3.34 -17.22 15.21
C LYS A 70 4.77 -17.77 15.24
N LYS A 71 5.55 -17.53 14.18
CA LYS A 71 6.97 -17.94 14.14
C LYS A 71 7.80 -17.16 15.15
N PHE A 72 7.46 -15.90 15.42
CA PHE A 72 8.10 -15.08 16.44
C PHE A 72 7.86 -15.59 17.86
N GLU A 73 6.61 -15.93 18.19
CA GLU A 73 6.31 -16.54 19.50
C GLU A 73 7.02 -17.88 19.69
N GLN A 74 7.13 -18.67 18.62
CA GLN A 74 7.83 -19.94 18.67
C GLN A 74 9.34 -19.78 18.81
N LEU A 75 9.92 -18.75 18.16
CA LEU A 75 11.31 -18.37 18.36
C LEU A 75 11.56 -17.96 19.81
N LYS A 76 10.71 -17.12 20.40
CA LYS A 76 10.81 -16.75 21.82
C LYS A 76 10.81 -17.98 22.72
N LYS A 77 9.87 -18.91 22.52
CA LYS A 77 9.80 -20.18 23.28
C LYS A 77 11.01 -21.11 23.09
N ASP A 78 11.68 -21.02 21.94
CA ASP A 78 12.88 -21.82 21.67
C ASP A 78 14.10 -21.30 22.44
N PHE A 79 14.14 -19.99 22.76
CA PHE A 79 15.22 -19.35 23.53
C PHE A 79 14.89 -19.14 25.01
N ASP A 80 13.60 -19.13 25.37
CA ASP A 80 13.14 -18.94 26.74
C ASP A 80 13.61 -20.11 27.62
N GLN A 81 14.54 -19.80 28.54
CA GLN A 81 15.13 -20.72 29.50
C GLN A 81 15.75 -21.99 28.89
N LYS A 82 16.19 -21.91 27.62
CA LYS A 82 16.82 -23.01 26.89
C LYS A 82 18.13 -22.57 26.25
N ASP A 83 19.22 -23.03 26.83
CA ASP A 83 20.61 -22.86 26.38
C ASP A 83 20.99 -23.84 25.24
N GLY A 84 20.06 -24.71 24.84
CA GLY A 84 20.28 -25.75 23.83
C GLY A 84 20.25 -25.30 22.36
N ILE A 85 19.86 -24.05 22.06
CA ILE A 85 19.78 -23.54 20.68
C ILE A 85 20.56 -22.24 20.55
N SER A 86 21.62 -22.27 19.73
CA SER A 86 22.34 -21.06 19.34
C SER A 86 21.56 -20.24 18.28
N GLN A 87 21.84 -18.94 18.20
CA GLN A 87 21.29 -18.05 17.16
C GLN A 87 21.49 -18.61 15.74
N ARG A 88 22.62 -19.26 15.48
CA ARG A 88 22.93 -19.86 14.18
C ARG A 88 22.06 -21.09 13.88
N GLN A 89 21.75 -21.90 14.88
CA GLN A 89 20.83 -23.04 14.75
C GLN A 89 19.39 -22.57 14.57
N ALA A 90 18.97 -21.54 15.31
CA ALA A 90 17.66 -20.91 15.11
C ALA A 90 17.52 -20.31 13.70
N ALA A 91 18.54 -19.59 13.21
CA ALA A 91 18.55 -19.04 11.86
C ALA A 91 18.34 -20.13 10.78
N LYS A 92 19.02 -21.27 10.91
CA LYS A 92 18.79 -22.45 10.05
C LYS A 92 17.37 -23.02 10.18
N LYS A 93 16.86 -23.18 11.41
CA LYS A 93 15.51 -23.72 11.69
C LYS A 93 14.41 -22.87 11.08
N TYR A 94 14.57 -21.55 11.11
CA TYR A 94 13.57 -20.60 10.60
C TYR A 94 13.84 -20.11 9.17
N GLY A 95 14.92 -20.57 8.53
CA GLY A 95 15.27 -20.22 7.14
C GLY A 95 15.58 -18.74 6.94
N CYS A 96 16.24 -18.10 7.91
CA CYS A 96 16.57 -16.68 7.88
C CYS A 96 18.05 -16.42 8.18
N GLY A 97 18.50 -15.19 7.97
CA GLY A 97 19.87 -14.78 8.30
C GLY A 97 20.07 -14.65 9.81
N GLN A 98 21.27 -14.95 10.30
CA GLN A 98 21.59 -14.81 11.74
C GLN A 98 21.35 -13.40 12.27
N GLN A 99 21.70 -12.37 11.49
CA GLN A 99 21.49 -10.95 11.85
C GLN A 99 20.02 -10.62 12.16
N MET A 100 19.09 -11.33 11.50
CA MET A 100 17.65 -11.16 11.70
C MET A 100 17.20 -11.75 13.03
N ILE A 101 17.78 -12.89 13.45
CA ILE A 101 17.53 -13.47 14.78
C ILE A 101 18.08 -12.54 15.88
N THR A 102 19.26 -11.97 15.69
CA THR A 102 19.87 -11.04 16.66
C THR A 102 19.00 -9.79 16.87
N HIS A 103 18.48 -9.18 15.80
CA HIS A 103 17.56 -8.03 15.89
C HIS A 103 16.19 -8.37 16.49
N MET A 104 15.80 -9.65 16.54
CA MET A 104 14.50 -10.10 17.04
C MET A 104 14.51 -10.54 18.51
N HIS A 105 15.69 -10.81 19.05
CA HIS A 105 15.90 -11.38 20.39
C HIS A 105 16.54 -10.37 21.37
N MET A 106 17.04 -9.22 20.90
CA MET A 106 17.36 -8.08 21.77
C MET A 106 16.08 -7.34 22.14
#